data_AF-A0A314UP07-F1
#
_entry.id   AF-A0A314UP07-F1
#
_cell.length_a   1.000
_cell.length_b   1.000
_cell.length_c   1.000
_cell.angle_alpha   90.00
_cell.angle_beta   90.00
_cell.angle_gamma   90.00
#
_symmetry.space_group_name_H-M   'P 1'
#
loop_
_entity.id
_entity.type
_entity.pdbx_description
1 polymer ?
#
loop_
_entity_poly.entity_id
_entity_poly.type
_entity_poly.pdbx_seq_one_letter_code
_entity_poly.pdbx_strand_id
1 'polypeptide(L)'
;MAGINYYNSFINELISKVFAKLCFENFGDRVKYWVTLNEPYTVSHHGYAVGCHAPGRCSAWQNLNCTGGDSGTEPYLVTHHQLLAHAAALSLMGSLLANRLLQIGYIYPKGIYDLVHYTKEKYNDPIIYITENGVDEFNDPKIPLEQALNDTYRIDFYYRHLCYLHAAMREGAKVKGYFAWSLLDNFEWNDGYTVRFGIIYVDYNKGVHYLQRYLKRSAEWFKNFLKK
;
A
#
# COMPACT_ATOMS: atom_id res chain seq x y z
N MET A 1 25.61 -10.10 21.30
CA MET A 1 24.41 -10.48 20.52
C MET A 1 23.18 -10.03 21.29
N ALA A 2 22.72 -8.80 21.04
CA ALA A 2 21.41 -8.37 21.53
C ALA A 2 20.36 -8.98 20.61
N GLY A 3 19.83 -10.15 21.00
CA GLY A 3 18.74 -10.79 20.27
C GLY A 3 17.53 -9.87 20.21
N ILE A 4 16.86 -9.83 19.07
CA ILE A 4 15.60 -9.11 18.92
C ILE A 4 14.60 -9.74 19.89
N ASN A 5 14.09 -8.93 20.82
CA ASN A 5 13.00 -9.34 21.68
C ASN A 5 11.68 -9.29 20.89
N TYR A 6 11.52 -10.21 19.93
CA TYR A 6 10.30 -10.38 19.13
C TYR A 6 9.06 -10.63 19.98
N TYR A 7 9.23 -10.99 21.25
CA TYR A 7 8.16 -11.18 22.23
C TYR A 7 7.27 -9.93 22.42
N ASN A 8 7.80 -8.72 22.20
CA ASN A 8 7.05 -7.47 22.35
C ASN A 8 6.80 -6.73 21.03
N SER A 9 7.07 -7.36 19.88
CA SER A 9 6.84 -6.77 18.54
C SER A 9 5.41 -7.02 18.08
N PHE A 10 4.84 -6.09 17.30
CA PHE A 10 3.51 -6.25 16.66
C PHE A 10 3.42 -7.47 15.72
N ILE A 11 4.57 -8.00 15.29
CA ILE A 11 4.69 -9.17 14.42
C ILE A 11 4.72 -10.47 15.26
N ASN A 12 4.61 -10.38 16.58
CA ASN A 12 4.41 -11.55 17.43
C ASN A 12 3.05 -12.19 17.16
N GLU A 13 3.04 -13.49 16.90
CA GLU A 13 1.84 -14.27 16.56
C GLU A 13 0.69 -14.06 17.57
N LEU A 14 1.00 -14.08 18.87
CA LEU A 14 -0.01 -13.95 19.92
C LEU A 14 -0.64 -12.55 19.92
N ILE A 15 0.17 -11.50 19.77
CA ILE A 15 -0.30 -10.11 19.73
C ILE A 15 -1.15 -9.89 18.48
N SER A 16 -0.69 -10.35 17.32
CA SER A 16 -1.43 -10.22 16.07
C SER A 16 -2.78 -10.97 16.13
N LYS A 17 -2.81 -12.16 16.72
CA LYS A 17 -4.05 -12.96 16.86
C LYS A 17 -5.06 -12.28 17.79
N VAL A 18 -4.60 -11.74 18.93
CA VAL A 18 -5.48 -11.02 19.87
C VAL A 18 -6.05 -9.75 19.22
N PHE A 19 -5.21 -8.97 18.52
CA PHE A 19 -5.65 -7.78 17.83
C PHE A 19 -6.67 -8.09 16.71
N ALA A 20 -6.38 -9.09 15.87
CA ALA A 20 -7.28 -9.52 14.80
C ALA A 20 -8.64 -9.98 15.35
N LYS A 21 -8.64 -10.74 16.45
CA LYS A 21 -9.86 -11.16 17.14
C LYS A 21 -10.69 -9.95 17.58
N LEU A 22 -10.08 -8.97 18.24
CA LEU A 22 -10.77 -7.78 18.72
C LEU A 22 -11.41 -7.00 17.56
N CYS A 23 -10.67 -6.81 16.46
CA CYS A 23 -11.21 -6.17 15.26
C CYS A 23 -12.43 -6.92 14.70
N PHE A 24 -12.35 -8.25 14.61
CA PHE A 24 -13.44 -9.06 14.07
C PHE A 24 -14.68 -9.04 14.98
N GLU A 25 -14.51 -9.14 16.30
CA GLU A 25 -15.62 -9.10 17.26
C GLU A 25 -16.36 -7.76 17.25
N ASN A 26 -15.65 -6.65 17.04
CA ASN A 26 -16.24 -5.31 17.08
C ASN A 26 -16.77 -4.80 15.74
N PHE A 27 -16.25 -5.31 14.61
CA PHE A 27 -16.57 -4.77 13.29
C PHE A 27 -16.98 -5.84 12.26
N GLY A 28 -16.81 -7.13 12.54
CA GLY A 28 -17.11 -8.23 11.61
C GLY A 28 -18.60 -8.37 11.27
N ASP A 29 -19.48 -7.77 12.06
CA ASP A 29 -20.91 -7.63 11.77
C ASP A 29 -21.15 -6.81 10.49
N ARG A 30 -20.32 -5.78 10.23
CA ARG A 30 -20.43 -4.87 9.08
C ARG A 30 -19.31 -5.02 8.05
N VAL A 31 -18.07 -5.26 8.48
CA VAL A 31 -16.89 -5.37 7.61
C VAL A 31 -16.74 -6.80 7.13
N LYS A 32 -16.87 -7.01 5.81
CA LYS A 32 -16.84 -8.35 5.18
C LYS A 32 -15.58 -8.65 4.38
N TYR A 33 -14.76 -7.63 4.11
CA TYR A 33 -13.50 -7.77 3.41
C TYR A 33 -12.38 -7.28 4.32
N TRP A 34 -11.38 -8.13 4.51
CA TRP A 34 -10.27 -7.90 5.42
C TRP A 34 -8.94 -8.08 4.69
N VAL A 35 -7.95 -7.31 5.10
CA VAL A 35 -6.55 -7.42 4.68
C VAL A 35 -5.73 -7.49 5.98
N THR A 36 -4.95 -8.54 6.18
CA THR A 36 -4.24 -8.76 7.46
C THR A 36 -2.98 -7.91 7.57
N LEU A 37 -2.22 -7.79 6.48
CA LEU A 37 -0.94 -7.09 6.42
C LEU A 37 -0.89 -6.32 5.11
N ASN A 38 -0.51 -5.04 5.16
CA ASN A 38 -0.18 -4.28 3.97
C ASN A 38 1.31 -4.48 3.64
N GLU A 39 1.61 -4.72 2.37
CA GLU A 39 2.97 -4.78 1.81
C GLU A 39 4.05 -5.42 2.72
N PRO A 40 3.96 -6.72 3.01
CA PRO A 40 4.88 -7.38 3.93
C PRO A 40 6.35 -7.31 3.47
N TYR A 41 6.58 -7.32 2.15
CA TYR A 41 7.91 -7.12 1.57
C TYR A 41 8.50 -5.75 1.93
N THR A 42 7.71 -4.67 1.80
CA THR A 42 8.12 -3.30 2.15
C THR A 42 8.54 -3.22 3.61
N VAL A 43 7.79 -3.82 4.53
CA VAL A 43 8.16 -3.87 5.96
C VAL A 43 9.48 -4.60 6.18
N SER A 44 9.63 -5.80 5.61
CA SER A 44 10.84 -6.62 5.79
C SER A 44 12.08 -5.96 5.16
N HIS A 45 11.94 -5.37 3.98
CA HIS A 45 13.05 -4.78 3.25
C HIS A 45 13.39 -3.36 3.75
N HIS A 46 12.44 -2.44 3.74
CA HIS A 46 12.70 -1.05 4.12
C HIS A 46 12.87 -0.88 5.63
N GLY A 47 12.21 -1.71 6.45
CA GLY A 47 12.31 -1.62 7.92
C GLY A 47 13.53 -2.33 8.52
N TYR A 48 14.00 -3.41 7.90
CA TYR A 48 15.01 -4.31 8.49
C TYR A 48 16.21 -4.65 7.59
N ALA A 49 16.24 -4.19 6.33
CA ALA A 49 17.39 -4.37 5.44
C ALA A 49 18.06 -3.05 5.06
N VAL A 50 17.26 -2.04 4.72
CA VAL A 50 17.72 -0.69 4.32
C VAL A 50 17.55 0.31 5.46
N GLY A 51 16.61 0.09 6.36
CA GLY A 51 16.38 0.92 7.54
C GLY A 51 15.82 2.32 7.24
N CYS A 52 15.23 2.54 6.07
CA CYS A 52 14.57 3.81 5.75
C CYS A 52 13.16 3.91 6.35
N HIS A 53 12.46 2.78 6.57
CA HIS A 53 11.17 2.77 7.26
C HIS A 53 11.34 2.35 8.71
N ALA A 54 10.38 2.68 9.58
CA ALA A 54 10.35 2.18 10.94
C ALA A 54 10.42 0.62 10.96
N PRO A 55 11.20 0.01 11.87
CA PRO A 55 11.93 0.60 13.00
C PRO A 55 13.33 1.15 12.66
N GLY A 56 13.71 1.20 11.38
CA GLY A 56 14.97 1.77 10.93
C GLY A 56 16.17 0.89 11.27
N ARG A 57 16.05 -0.43 11.07
CA ARG A 57 17.09 -1.41 11.36
C ARG A 57 17.82 -1.83 10.10
N CYS A 58 19.14 -1.94 10.21
CA CYS A 58 20.01 -2.42 9.16
C CYS A 58 21.42 -2.73 9.70
N SER A 59 22.25 -3.38 8.89
CA SER A 59 23.63 -3.72 9.24
C SER A 59 24.54 -2.51 9.37
N ALA A 60 25.39 -2.49 10.39
CA ALA A 60 26.34 -1.40 10.64
C ALA A 60 27.28 -1.12 9.45
N TRP A 61 27.66 -2.14 8.67
CA TRP A 61 28.54 -2.00 7.50
C TRP A 61 27.91 -1.22 6.33
N GLN A 62 26.58 -1.01 6.34
CA GLN A 62 25.90 -0.22 5.30
C GLN A 62 26.00 1.29 5.55
N ASN A 63 26.35 1.73 6.76
CA ASN A 63 26.51 3.14 7.13
C ASN A 63 25.27 4.02 6.82
N LEU A 64 24.06 3.48 7.03
CA LEU A 64 22.78 4.16 6.74
C LEU A 64 22.13 4.84 7.97
N ASN A 65 22.91 5.09 9.03
CA ASN A 65 22.41 5.70 10.28
C ASN A 65 21.24 4.93 10.94
N CYS A 66 21.23 3.61 10.82
CA CYS A 66 20.20 2.75 11.40
C CYS A 66 20.34 2.62 12.92
N THR A 67 19.26 2.24 13.58
CA THR A 67 19.21 1.97 15.03
C THR A 67 19.95 0.69 15.46
N GLY A 68 20.49 -0.06 14.50
CA GLY A 68 21.18 -1.33 14.63
C GLY A 68 20.52 -2.44 13.82
N GLY A 69 21.05 -3.66 13.90
CA GLY A 69 20.47 -4.85 13.30
C GLY A 69 21.39 -5.59 12.33
N ASP A 70 20.80 -6.53 11.59
CA ASP A 70 21.49 -7.39 10.62
C ASP A 70 20.62 -7.61 9.38
N SER A 71 20.95 -6.87 8.31
CA SER A 71 20.26 -6.93 7.02
C SER A 71 20.40 -8.28 6.31
N GLY A 72 21.31 -9.15 6.75
CA GLY A 72 21.47 -10.51 6.22
C GLY A 72 20.53 -11.53 6.84
N THR A 73 19.93 -11.23 7.99
CA THR A 73 19.11 -12.20 8.75
C THR A 73 17.73 -11.66 9.13
N GLU A 74 17.63 -10.41 9.58
CA GLU A 74 16.39 -9.84 10.11
C GLU A 74 15.22 -9.79 9.11
N PRO A 75 15.42 -9.44 7.82
CA PRO A 75 14.32 -9.43 6.85
C PRO A 75 13.63 -10.80 6.73
N TYR A 76 14.39 -11.90 6.81
CA TYR A 76 13.86 -13.26 6.74
C TYR A 76 13.09 -13.64 8.01
N LEU A 77 13.62 -13.29 9.19
CA LEU A 77 12.95 -13.53 10.47
C LEU A 77 11.63 -12.74 10.56
N VAL A 78 11.64 -11.49 10.12
CA VAL A 78 10.45 -10.64 10.07
C VAL A 78 9.41 -11.20 9.10
N THR A 79 9.82 -11.56 7.88
CA THR A 79 8.92 -12.21 6.91
C THR A 79 8.31 -13.49 7.47
N HIS A 80 9.10 -14.33 8.13
CA HIS A 80 8.61 -15.56 8.75
C HIS A 80 7.50 -15.28 9.79
N HIS A 81 7.74 -14.34 10.69
CA HIS A 81 6.73 -13.97 11.70
C HIS A 81 5.51 -13.28 11.10
N GLN A 82 5.66 -12.47 10.04
CA GLN A 82 4.53 -11.89 9.30
C GLN A 82 3.62 -12.99 8.72
N LEU A 83 4.20 -14.06 8.17
CA LEU A 83 3.44 -15.20 7.65
C LEU A 83 2.73 -15.98 8.75
N LEU A 84 3.38 -16.22 9.89
CA LEU A 84 2.75 -16.86 11.06
C LEU A 84 1.59 -16.01 11.59
N ALA A 85 1.78 -14.70 11.74
CA ALA A 85 0.75 -13.76 12.17
C ALA A 85 -0.44 -13.73 11.20
N HIS A 86 -0.18 -13.71 9.89
CA HIS A 86 -1.21 -13.81 8.85
C HIS A 86 -2.02 -15.11 8.98
N ALA A 87 -1.35 -16.26 9.12
CA ALA A 87 -2.02 -17.56 9.27
C ALA A 87 -2.84 -17.63 10.57
N ALA A 88 -2.31 -17.11 11.67
CA ALA A 88 -3.02 -17.06 12.95
C ALA A 88 -4.27 -16.17 12.89
N ALA A 89 -4.20 -15.00 12.25
CA ALA A 89 -5.36 -14.13 12.03
C ALA A 89 -6.39 -14.80 11.12
N LEU A 90 -5.96 -15.47 10.05
CA LEU A 90 -6.85 -16.21 9.15
C LEU A 90 -7.58 -17.35 9.87
N SER A 91 -6.96 -18.02 10.84
CA SER A 91 -7.65 -19.07 11.63
C SER A 91 -8.88 -18.56 12.40
N LEU A 92 -9.00 -17.25 12.58
CA LEU A 92 -10.15 -16.59 13.21
C LEU A 92 -11.17 -16.06 12.18
N MET A 93 -10.74 -15.85 10.93
CA MET A 93 -11.49 -15.14 9.90
C MET A 93 -11.83 -16.10 8.75
N GLY A 94 -13.12 -16.41 8.54
CA GLY A 94 -13.58 -17.46 7.62
C GLY A 94 -13.33 -17.25 6.11
N SER A 95 -12.72 -16.14 5.68
CA SER A 95 -12.29 -15.94 4.28
C SER A 95 -11.46 -14.66 4.14
N LEU A 96 -10.33 -14.70 3.40
CA LEU A 96 -9.55 -13.53 3.02
C LEU A 96 -9.44 -13.37 1.51
N LEU A 97 -9.23 -12.12 1.09
CA LEU A 97 -8.81 -11.76 -0.26
C LEU A 97 -7.29 -11.94 -0.39
N ALA A 98 -6.84 -12.55 -1.48
CA ALA A 98 -5.42 -12.62 -1.79
C ALA A 98 -4.96 -11.26 -2.35
N ASN A 99 -4.06 -10.58 -1.63
CA ASN A 99 -3.45 -9.34 -2.09
C ASN A 99 -1.98 -9.58 -2.45
N ARG A 100 -1.59 -9.13 -3.64
CA ARG A 100 -0.19 -8.93 -4.01
C ARG A 100 -0.05 -7.51 -4.52
N LEU A 101 0.89 -6.77 -3.93
CA LEU A 101 1.30 -5.45 -4.38
C LEU A 101 2.78 -5.51 -4.76
N LEU A 102 3.13 -4.75 -5.78
CA LEU A 102 4.51 -4.50 -6.20
C LEU A 102 4.65 -2.98 -6.37
N GLN A 103 5.61 -2.41 -5.66
CA GLN A 103 6.07 -1.05 -5.89
C GLN A 103 7.03 -1.07 -7.09
N ILE A 104 6.70 -0.34 -8.16
CA ILE A 104 7.55 -0.24 -9.36
C ILE A 104 8.05 1.21 -9.47
N GLY A 105 9.37 1.41 -9.49
CA GLY A 105 9.99 2.75 -9.59
C GLY A 105 9.90 3.42 -10.98
N TYR A 106 9.27 2.77 -11.96
CA TYR A 106 9.01 3.30 -13.30
C TYR A 106 7.56 3.05 -13.70
N ILE A 107 6.90 4.06 -14.29
CA ILE A 107 5.52 3.91 -14.75
C ILE A 107 5.49 3.00 -15.99
N TYR A 108 5.01 1.77 -15.79
CA TYR A 108 4.89 0.76 -16.84
C TYR A 108 3.48 0.15 -16.81
N PRO A 109 2.49 0.78 -17.48
CA PRO A 109 1.09 0.37 -17.38
C PRO A 109 0.82 -1.09 -17.78
N LYS A 110 1.58 -1.64 -18.73
CA LYS A 110 1.47 -3.06 -19.12
C LYS A 110 1.85 -4.02 -17.98
N GLY A 111 2.65 -3.56 -17.01
CA GLY A 111 3.06 -4.37 -15.87
C GLY A 111 1.90 -4.88 -15.03
N ILE A 112 0.79 -4.13 -14.92
CA ILE A 112 -0.40 -4.61 -14.21
C ILE A 112 -1.07 -5.79 -14.93
N TYR A 113 -1.08 -5.77 -16.28
CA TYR A 113 -1.56 -6.88 -17.09
C TYR A 113 -0.67 -8.11 -16.87
N ASP A 114 0.64 -7.94 -16.99
CA ASP A 114 1.61 -9.04 -16.86
C ASP A 114 1.54 -9.66 -15.45
N LEU A 115 1.41 -8.85 -14.40
CA LEU A 115 1.29 -9.32 -13.02
C LEU A 115 0.00 -10.11 -12.79
N VAL A 116 -1.13 -9.61 -13.29
CA VAL A 116 -2.43 -10.28 -13.15
C VAL A 116 -2.42 -11.60 -13.92
N HIS A 117 -1.86 -11.63 -15.13
CA HIS A 117 -1.70 -12.86 -15.90
C HIS A 117 -0.77 -13.87 -15.23
N TYR A 118 0.39 -13.42 -14.77
CA TYR A 118 1.31 -14.27 -14.03
C TYR A 118 0.66 -14.83 -12.77
N THR A 119 -0.11 -14.01 -12.06
CA THR A 119 -0.82 -14.44 -10.85
C THR A 119 -1.85 -15.52 -11.17
N LYS A 120 -2.62 -15.31 -12.25
CA LYS A 120 -3.59 -16.27 -12.76
C LYS A 120 -2.95 -17.62 -13.09
N GLU A 121 -1.89 -17.61 -13.89
CA GLU A 121 -1.24 -18.82 -14.40
C GLU A 121 -0.46 -19.58 -13.32
N LYS A 122 0.21 -18.85 -12.41
CA LYS A 122 1.12 -19.46 -11.45
C LYS A 122 0.48 -19.82 -10.10
N TYR A 123 -0.59 -19.13 -9.70
CA TYR A 123 -1.16 -19.24 -8.35
C TYR A 123 -2.63 -19.66 -8.32
N ASN A 124 -3.02 -20.57 -9.23
CA ASN A 124 -4.35 -21.19 -9.25
C ASN A 124 -5.50 -20.19 -9.46
N ASP A 125 -5.29 -19.21 -10.33
CA ASP A 125 -6.32 -18.23 -10.76
C ASP A 125 -7.19 -17.69 -9.62
N PRO A 126 -6.58 -17.00 -8.64
CA PRO A 126 -7.28 -16.50 -7.47
C PRO A 126 -8.16 -15.30 -7.84
N ILE A 127 -9.10 -14.96 -6.96
CA ILE A 127 -9.81 -13.67 -7.04
C ILE A 127 -8.83 -12.57 -6.64
N ILE A 128 -8.73 -11.53 -7.47
CA ILE A 128 -7.78 -10.42 -7.30
C ILE A 128 -8.53 -9.11 -7.03
N TYR A 129 -8.04 -8.34 -6.08
CA TYR A 129 -8.39 -6.93 -5.89
C TYR A 129 -7.10 -6.11 -6.01
N ILE A 130 -7.11 -5.06 -6.84
CA ILE A 130 -6.00 -4.12 -6.90
C ILE A 130 -6.18 -3.14 -5.75
N THR A 131 -5.51 -3.37 -4.62
CA THR A 131 -5.71 -2.61 -3.38
C THR A 131 -5.01 -1.25 -3.35
N GLU A 132 -3.98 -1.08 -4.16
CA GLU A 132 -3.29 0.20 -4.34
C GLU A 132 -2.75 0.29 -5.77
N ASN A 133 -2.96 1.42 -6.43
CA ASN A 133 -2.27 1.83 -7.65
C ASN A 133 -2.39 3.34 -7.75
N GLY A 134 -1.29 4.05 -7.99
CA GLY A 134 -1.26 5.50 -7.92
C GLY A 134 0.05 6.08 -8.40
N VAL A 135 0.06 7.40 -8.55
CA VAL A 135 1.25 8.18 -8.91
C VAL A 135 1.27 9.48 -8.14
N ASP A 136 2.45 9.87 -7.68
CA ASP A 136 2.69 11.13 -7.01
C ASP A 136 2.93 12.29 -7.97
N GLU A 137 2.83 13.49 -7.41
CA GLU A 137 3.37 14.71 -7.99
C GLU A 137 4.14 15.46 -6.89
N PHE A 138 5.19 16.17 -7.26
CA PHE A 138 5.90 17.04 -6.32
C PHE A 138 4.95 18.10 -5.74
N ASN A 139 5.04 18.30 -4.42
CA ASN A 139 4.37 19.38 -3.73
C ASN A 139 5.16 20.68 -3.88
N ASP A 140 4.87 21.46 -4.91
CA ASP A 140 5.44 22.79 -5.08
C ASP A 140 4.57 23.85 -4.38
N PRO A 141 5.04 24.51 -3.30
CA PRO A 141 4.28 25.56 -2.63
C PRO A 141 4.18 26.86 -3.45
N LYS A 142 4.92 26.98 -4.55
CA LYS A 142 4.95 28.19 -5.39
C LYS A 142 3.87 28.19 -6.46
N ILE A 143 3.30 27.04 -6.80
CA ILE A 143 2.24 26.97 -7.82
C ILE A 143 0.89 27.41 -7.21
N PRO A 144 0.08 28.18 -7.96
CA PRO A 144 -1.29 28.50 -7.52
C PRO A 144 -2.14 27.23 -7.33
N LEU A 145 -3.10 27.30 -6.41
CA LEU A 145 -4.01 26.17 -6.11
C LEU A 145 -4.65 25.61 -7.39
N GLU A 146 -5.12 26.47 -8.30
CA GLU A 146 -5.73 26.05 -9.57
C GLU A 146 -4.81 25.13 -10.39
N GLN A 147 -3.51 25.41 -10.42
CA GLN A 147 -2.53 24.56 -11.10
C GLN A 147 -2.28 23.27 -10.32
N ALA A 148 -2.20 23.33 -8.99
CA ALA A 148 -2.05 22.16 -8.13
C ALA A 148 -3.24 21.17 -8.22
N LEU A 149 -4.43 21.66 -8.58
CA LEU A 149 -5.61 20.83 -8.81
C LEU A 149 -5.63 20.21 -10.21
N ASN A 150 -4.78 20.65 -11.14
CA ASN A 150 -4.78 20.23 -12.54
C ASN A 150 -3.84 19.03 -12.81
N ASP A 151 -4.10 17.92 -12.14
CA ASP A 151 -3.28 16.69 -12.15
C ASP A 151 -3.59 15.74 -13.32
N THR A 152 -3.54 16.25 -14.55
CA THR A 152 -3.89 15.46 -15.75
C THR A 152 -2.96 14.27 -15.99
N TYR A 153 -1.72 14.33 -15.51
CA TYR A 153 -0.78 13.22 -15.54
C TYR A 153 -1.29 12.01 -14.75
N ARG A 154 -1.89 12.24 -13.58
CA ARG A 154 -2.51 11.20 -12.76
C ARG A 154 -3.70 10.56 -13.47
N ILE A 155 -4.47 11.33 -14.25
CA ILE A 155 -5.55 10.79 -15.09
C ILE A 155 -5.00 9.85 -16.15
N ASP A 156 -3.96 10.26 -16.89
CA ASP A 156 -3.33 9.43 -17.92
C ASP A 156 -2.75 8.13 -17.33
N PHE A 157 -2.11 8.23 -16.15
CA PHE A 157 -1.64 7.08 -15.39
C PHE A 157 -2.78 6.08 -15.11
N TYR A 158 -3.87 6.54 -14.50
CA TYR A 158 -5.00 5.70 -14.15
C TYR A 158 -5.66 5.08 -15.37
N TYR A 159 -5.92 5.89 -16.40
CA TYR A 159 -6.53 5.45 -17.64
C TYR A 159 -5.72 4.30 -18.28
N ARG A 160 -4.40 4.46 -18.42
CA ARG A 160 -3.55 3.42 -19.02
C ARG A 160 -3.54 2.12 -18.22
N HIS A 161 -3.42 2.20 -16.89
CA HIS A 161 -3.43 0.99 -16.04
C HIS A 161 -4.78 0.28 -16.10
N LEU A 162 -5.89 1.03 -16.08
CA LEU A 162 -7.23 0.46 -16.18
C LEU A 162 -7.49 -0.17 -17.55
N CYS A 163 -6.98 0.39 -18.65
CA CYS A 163 -7.04 -0.25 -19.97
C CYS A 163 -6.35 -1.64 -19.97
N TYR A 164 -5.14 -1.74 -19.41
CA TYR A 164 -4.41 -3.00 -19.33
C TYR A 164 -5.05 -3.99 -18.35
N LEU A 165 -5.55 -3.51 -17.21
CA LEU A 165 -6.30 -4.33 -16.27
C LEU A 165 -7.57 -4.89 -16.91
N HIS A 166 -8.29 -4.06 -17.67
CA HIS A 166 -9.47 -4.49 -18.41
C HIS A 166 -9.13 -5.53 -19.50
N ALA A 167 -7.99 -5.39 -20.18
CA ALA A 167 -7.51 -6.41 -21.12
C ALA A 167 -7.29 -7.76 -20.43
N ALA A 168 -6.62 -7.78 -19.28
CA ALA A 168 -6.42 -9.02 -18.50
C ALA A 168 -7.75 -9.65 -18.04
N MET A 169 -8.72 -8.81 -17.65
CA MET A 169 -10.07 -9.27 -17.30
C MET A 169 -10.81 -9.88 -18.49
N ARG A 170 -10.68 -9.31 -19.69
CA ARG A 170 -11.25 -9.88 -20.93
C ARG A 170 -10.65 -11.24 -21.29
N GLU A 171 -9.42 -11.50 -20.85
CA GLU A 171 -8.72 -12.77 -20.99
C GLU A 171 -8.96 -13.72 -19.80
N GLY A 172 -9.95 -13.42 -18.96
CA GLY A 172 -10.48 -14.32 -17.93
C GLY A 172 -9.83 -14.18 -16.56
N ALA A 173 -8.96 -13.19 -16.33
CA ALA A 173 -8.46 -12.94 -14.98
C ALA A 173 -9.59 -12.47 -14.03
N LYS A 174 -9.65 -13.06 -12.83
CA LYS A 174 -10.72 -12.81 -11.84
C LYS A 174 -10.48 -11.56 -10.99
N VAL A 175 -10.34 -10.41 -11.62
CA VAL A 175 -10.24 -9.12 -10.92
C VAL A 175 -11.63 -8.63 -10.51
N LYS A 176 -11.81 -8.26 -9.24
CA LYS A 176 -13.11 -7.87 -8.65
C LYS A 176 -13.16 -6.45 -8.08
N GLY A 177 -12.03 -5.78 -7.97
CA GLY A 177 -11.99 -4.41 -7.50
C GLY A 177 -10.67 -3.72 -7.79
N TYR A 178 -10.73 -2.38 -7.76
CA TYR A 178 -9.62 -1.49 -7.98
C TYR A 178 -9.73 -0.30 -7.02
N PHE A 179 -8.69 -0.03 -6.27
CA PHE A 179 -8.61 1.01 -5.27
C PHE A 179 -7.44 1.94 -5.60
N ALA A 180 -7.77 3.19 -5.94
CA ALA A 180 -6.81 4.22 -6.29
C ALA A 180 -6.01 4.67 -5.05
N TRP A 181 -4.68 4.67 -5.16
CA TRP A 181 -3.78 5.28 -4.18
C TRP A 181 -3.51 6.74 -4.58
N SER A 182 -3.99 7.74 -3.86
CA SER A 182 -4.76 7.67 -2.61
C SER A 182 -5.99 8.57 -2.64
N LEU A 183 -6.88 8.38 -1.67
CA LEU A 183 -8.06 9.22 -1.54
C LEU A 183 -7.68 10.69 -1.30
N LEU A 184 -6.76 10.93 -0.35
CA LEU A 184 -6.32 12.25 0.08
C LEU A 184 -4.80 12.35 -0.05
N ASP A 185 -4.29 13.55 -0.31
CA ASP A 185 -2.88 13.83 -0.03
C ASP A 185 -2.60 13.48 1.43
N ASN A 186 -1.49 12.79 1.68
CA ASN A 186 -1.15 12.23 2.98
C ASN A 186 0.37 12.25 3.21
N PHE A 187 0.82 11.68 4.33
CA PHE A 187 2.24 11.58 4.68
C PHE A 187 2.85 10.36 3.99
N GLU A 188 3.71 10.60 2.99
CA GLU A 188 4.33 9.56 2.18
C GLU A 188 5.67 9.13 2.75
N TRP A 189 5.64 8.37 3.84
CA TRP A 189 6.81 7.71 4.43
C TRP A 189 8.09 8.59 4.47
N ASN A 190 9.09 8.26 3.65
CA ASN A 190 10.38 8.96 3.59
C ASN A 190 10.29 10.35 2.95
N ASP A 191 9.34 10.54 2.04
CA ASP A 191 9.12 11.79 1.32
C ASP A 191 8.25 12.78 2.11
N GLY A 192 7.62 12.32 3.19
CA GLY A 192 6.77 13.13 4.05
C GLY A 192 5.66 13.82 3.25
N TYR A 193 5.60 15.15 3.29
CA TYR A 193 4.62 15.95 2.53
C TYR A 193 5.23 16.62 1.29
N THR A 194 6.41 16.18 0.84
CA THR A 194 7.08 16.75 -0.36
C THR A 194 6.48 16.24 -1.66
N VAL A 195 5.67 15.18 -1.60
CA VAL A 195 4.94 14.61 -2.72
C VAL A 195 3.46 14.43 -2.38
N ARG A 196 2.62 14.27 -3.40
CA ARG A 196 1.16 14.21 -3.29
C ARG A 196 0.59 13.08 -4.14
N PHE A 197 0.06 12.05 -3.49
CA PHE A 197 -0.63 10.92 -4.16
C PHE A 197 -2.15 11.09 -4.28
N GLY A 198 -2.74 12.02 -3.55
CA GLY A 198 -4.19 12.10 -3.41
C GLY A 198 -4.89 12.50 -4.71
N ILE A 199 -6.04 11.91 -5.01
CA ILE A 199 -6.99 12.49 -5.98
C ILE A 199 -7.73 13.70 -5.39
N ILE A 200 -7.70 13.86 -4.06
CA ILE A 200 -8.19 15.04 -3.34
C ILE A 200 -7.01 15.77 -2.73
N TYR A 201 -6.88 17.05 -3.09
CA TYR A 201 -5.87 17.94 -2.54
C TYR A 201 -6.20 18.29 -1.08
N VAL A 202 -5.18 18.28 -0.22
CA VAL A 202 -5.28 18.75 1.17
C VAL A 202 -4.41 19.99 1.35
N ASP A 203 -5.05 21.09 1.77
CA ASP A 203 -4.37 22.35 2.10
C ASP A 203 -3.79 22.28 3.52
N TYR A 204 -2.46 22.24 3.61
CA TYR A 204 -1.72 22.23 4.88
C TYR A 204 -1.36 23.64 5.37
N ASN A 205 -1.53 24.68 4.54
CA ASN A 205 -0.98 26.02 4.82
C ASN A 205 -1.75 26.77 5.92
N LYS A 206 -2.99 26.38 6.20
CA LYS A 206 -3.83 27.00 7.24
C LYS A 206 -3.68 26.34 8.62
N GLY A 207 -2.68 25.47 8.78
CA GLY A 207 -2.39 24.75 10.02
C GLY A 207 -3.26 23.50 10.21
N VAL A 208 -2.87 22.66 11.19
CA VAL A 208 -3.46 21.33 11.43
C VAL A 208 -4.96 21.35 11.76
N HIS A 209 -5.49 22.49 12.20
CA HIS A 209 -6.91 22.66 12.53
C HIS A 209 -7.78 22.97 11.30
N TYR A 210 -7.18 23.29 10.15
CA TYR A 210 -7.90 23.72 8.94
C TYR A 210 -7.34 23.03 7.68
N LEU A 211 -7.48 21.71 7.64
CA LEU A 211 -7.13 20.88 6.49
C LEU A 211 -8.25 20.95 5.42
N GLN A 212 -8.29 22.01 4.62
CA GLN A 212 -9.33 22.14 3.58
C GLN A 212 -9.10 21.12 2.45
N ARG A 213 -10.18 20.52 1.94
CA ARG A 213 -10.13 19.52 0.86
C ARG A 213 -10.66 20.11 -0.44
N TYR A 214 -9.97 19.83 -1.54
CA TYR A 214 -10.34 20.26 -2.88
C TYR A 214 -10.22 19.08 -3.86
N LEU A 215 -11.23 18.87 -4.70
CA LEU A 215 -11.17 17.84 -5.73
C LEU A 215 -10.12 18.24 -6.78
N LYS A 216 -9.19 17.34 -7.09
CA LYS A 216 -8.32 17.50 -8.26
C LYS A 216 -9.06 17.05 -9.53
N ARG A 217 -8.48 17.32 -10.70
CA ARG A 217 -9.03 16.86 -11.99
C ARG A 217 -9.18 15.35 -12.04
N SER A 218 -8.27 14.58 -11.44
CA SER A 218 -8.36 13.13 -11.34
C SER A 218 -9.59 12.65 -10.55
N ALA A 219 -9.97 13.34 -9.47
CA ALA A 219 -11.19 13.01 -8.74
C ALA A 219 -12.46 13.28 -9.56
N GLU A 220 -12.50 14.41 -10.28
CA GLU A 220 -13.62 14.71 -11.18
C GLU A 220 -13.68 13.73 -12.36
N TRP A 221 -12.53 13.28 -12.87
CA TRP A 221 -12.46 12.23 -13.88
C TRP A 221 -13.02 10.91 -13.33
N PHE A 222 -12.60 10.45 -12.15
CA PHE A 222 -13.17 9.24 -11.53
C PHE A 222 -14.68 9.36 -11.30
N LYS A 223 -15.16 10.52 -10.85
CA LYS A 223 -16.59 10.78 -10.66
C LYS A 223 -17.38 10.61 -11.96
N ASN A 224 -16.82 11.00 -13.11
CA ASN A 224 -17.47 10.80 -14.40
C ASN A 224 -17.29 9.38 -14.93
N PHE A 225 -16.10 8.78 -14.77
CA PHE A 225 -15.79 7.40 -15.14
C PHE A 225 -16.71 6.39 -14.46
N LEU A 226 -17.11 6.65 -13.21
CA LEU A 226 -17.98 5.78 -12.42
C LEU A 226 -19.49 5.98 -12.67
N LYS A 227 -19.88 6.99 -13.46
CA LYS A 227 -21.29 7.14 -13.87
C LYS A 227 -21.63 6.03 -14.85
N LYS A 228 -22.71 5.31 -14.56
CA LYS A 228 -23.29 4.28 -15.42
C LYS A 228 -24.14 4.90 -16.50
#